data_AF-A0A9D0BXR0-F1
#
_entry.id   AF-A0A9D0BXR0-F1
#
_cell.length_a   1.000
_cell.length_b   1.000
_cell.length_c   1.000
_cell.angle_alpha   90.00
_cell.angle_beta   90.00
_cell.angle_gamma   90.00
#
_symmetry.space_group_name_H-M   'P 1'
#
loop_
_entity.id
_entity.type
_entity.pdbx_description
1 polymer ?
#
loop_
_entity_poly.entity_id
_entity_poly.type
_entity_poly.pdbx_seq_one_letter_code
_entity_poly.pdbx_strand_id
1 'polypeptide(L)'
;AQAESGSSQSSFNQQIEMFRNALKYGVDYLDVEWQQSARILPELPRESHQQIILSHHTETREFTALVKTLEQMLQIPAGIYKLIFTAEELNDNFTALRLIRFARKKGVSFVIHAMSEAGIPSRLIGALRGNRWTYAALDAGHRTAPGQLTLSEINREYFLKEKTAQTRIIGLSGYPVQQSVGYKLHNRLLHLLRKEAAASRQSVQDFLYLNFPAPDFDSFWQQWSKVIDGLSVTLPHKSKITGRLSGVDAYTRRSGVCNTAVKQNGNWQGFNTDVLAITELLRPFAGQLHRGVLIIGSGATARSALTALQQIEVERIFIGARNAFAGETLSCQFGCRFVPLPEVASLEVSGVVQTTPVGMFPDTDALAPGTEVLRPGMVVLDVVYNPPVTRFLQEAKTRGCLILSGEEMFLLQAAKQFEIFSGVKVDLNRVRQVWREVGVGIKV
;
A
#
# COMPACT_ATOMS: atom_id res chain seq x y z
N ALA A 1 17.24 33.25 -1.96
CA ALA A 1 16.95 32.47 -0.74
C ALA A 1 15.62 32.97 -0.19
N GLN A 2 14.52 32.30 -0.52
CA GLN A 2 13.24 32.55 0.16
C GLN A 2 13.38 32.05 1.60
N ALA A 3 12.99 32.86 2.57
CA ALA A 3 12.92 32.48 3.97
C ALA A 3 12.09 31.18 4.09
N GLU A 4 12.64 30.16 4.73
CA GLU A 4 11.96 28.87 4.94
C GLU A 4 10.67 29.10 5.76
N SER A 5 9.52 29.12 5.08
CA SER A 5 8.10 28.94 5.50
C SER A 5 7.58 29.26 6.92
N GLY A 6 8.34 29.97 7.76
CA GLY A 6 7.93 30.42 9.09
C GLY A 6 7.46 31.87 9.07
N SER A 7 6.29 32.13 9.66
CA SER A 7 5.64 33.45 9.69
C SER A 7 6.29 34.47 10.63
N SER A 8 7.58 34.33 10.99
CA SER A 8 8.20 35.22 11.96
C SER A 8 8.75 36.49 11.30
N GLN A 9 8.08 37.63 11.54
CA GLN A 9 8.57 38.97 11.20
C GLN A 9 9.44 39.59 12.33
N SER A 10 9.91 38.79 13.29
CA SER A 10 10.73 39.27 14.41
C SER A 10 12.10 39.77 13.95
N SER A 11 12.58 40.88 14.51
CA SER A 11 13.97 41.30 14.32
C SER A 11 14.95 40.27 14.92
N PHE A 12 16.20 40.27 14.44
CA PHE A 12 17.23 39.34 14.94
C PHE A 12 17.39 39.41 16.47
N ASN A 13 17.43 40.61 17.06
CA ASN A 13 17.55 40.77 18.51
C ASN A 13 16.36 40.18 19.27
N GLN A 14 15.14 40.37 18.76
CA GLN A 14 13.94 39.77 19.34
C GLN A 14 13.99 38.23 19.28
N GLN A 15 14.47 37.66 18.18
CA GLN A 15 14.62 36.21 18.02
C GLN A 15 15.64 35.64 19.03
N ILE A 16 16.79 36.30 19.23
CA ILE A 16 17.80 35.88 20.21
C ILE A 16 17.24 35.97 21.63
N GLU A 17 16.52 37.03 21.95
CA GLU A 17 15.87 37.19 23.26
C GLU A 17 14.82 36.09 23.50
N MET A 18 14.03 35.73 22.49
CA MET A 18 13.09 34.62 22.55
C MET A 18 13.81 33.29 22.86
N PHE A 19 14.93 32.99 22.19
CA PHE A 19 15.70 31.78 22.46
C PHE A 19 16.30 31.76 23.87
N ARG A 20 16.91 32.87 24.31
CA ARG A 20 17.46 32.99 25.68
C ARG A 20 16.37 32.80 26.73
N ASN A 21 15.20 33.41 26.52
CA ASN A 21 14.06 33.25 27.41
C ASN A 21 13.56 31.80 27.42
N ALA A 22 13.41 31.15 26.26
CA ALA A 22 13.00 29.76 26.18
C ALA A 22 13.96 28.83 26.94
N LEU A 23 15.28 29.01 26.78
CA LEU A 23 16.29 28.26 27.55
C LEU A 23 16.16 28.51 29.06
N LYS A 24 15.98 29.77 29.46
CA LYS A 24 15.77 30.14 30.88
C LYS A 24 14.53 29.48 31.47
N TYR A 25 13.47 29.30 30.67
CA TYR A 25 12.24 28.60 31.08
C TYR A 25 12.32 27.07 30.97
N GLY A 26 13.46 26.51 30.55
CA GLY A 26 13.72 25.07 30.61
C GLY A 26 13.09 24.27 29.46
N VAL A 27 13.00 24.83 28.25
CA VAL A 27 12.57 24.04 27.08
C VAL A 27 13.53 22.87 26.82
N ASP A 28 13.00 21.73 26.39
CA ASP A 28 13.83 20.55 26.05
C ASP A 28 14.68 20.80 24.80
N TYR A 29 14.12 21.49 23.80
CA TYR A 29 14.78 21.74 22.53
C TYR A 29 14.47 23.12 21.94
N LEU A 30 15.43 23.66 21.19
CA LEU A 30 15.25 24.81 20.31
C LEU A 30 15.55 24.42 18.86
N ASP A 31 14.63 24.72 17.94
CA ASP A 31 14.85 24.54 16.50
C ASP A 31 15.52 25.81 15.92
N VAL A 32 16.74 25.65 15.42
CA VAL A 32 17.55 26.72 14.83
C VAL A 32 17.86 26.34 13.39
N GLU A 33 17.46 27.19 12.45
CA GLU A 33 17.75 27.01 11.02
C GLU A 33 19.26 27.06 10.76
N TRP A 34 19.76 26.09 10.00
CA TRP A 34 21.17 25.89 9.70
C TRP A 34 21.81 27.14 9.09
N GLN A 35 21.13 27.79 8.14
CA GLN A 35 21.59 29.01 7.49
C GLN A 35 21.83 30.16 8.47
N GLN A 36 21.09 30.19 9.58
CA GLN A 36 21.17 31.26 10.59
C GLN A 36 22.06 30.89 11.78
N SER A 37 22.40 29.61 11.93
CA SER A 37 23.13 29.07 13.09
C SER A 37 24.46 29.76 13.38
N ALA A 38 25.21 30.17 12.35
CA ALA A 38 26.48 30.89 12.52
C ALA A 38 26.32 32.24 13.23
N ARG A 39 25.14 32.87 13.14
CA ARG A 39 24.81 34.13 13.82
C ARG A 39 24.12 33.90 15.17
N ILE A 40 23.30 32.85 15.28
CA ILE A 40 22.48 32.60 16.47
C ILE A 40 23.27 31.89 17.57
N LEU A 41 24.00 30.82 17.25
CA LEU A 41 24.64 29.98 18.26
C LEU A 41 25.68 30.72 19.13
N PRO A 42 26.51 31.65 18.60
CA PRO A 42 27.43 32.43 19.43
C PRO A 42 26.74 33.29 20.51
N GLU A 43 25.46 33.62 20.31
CA GLU A 43 24.66 34.42 21.24
C GLU A 43 23.98 33.58 22.34
N LEU A 44 24.03 32.25 22.23
CA LEU A 44 23.43 31.33 23.20
C LEU A 44 24.50 30.72 24.13
N PRO A 45 24.15 30.32 25.37
CA PRO A 45 25.09 29.63 26.26
C PRO A 45 25.60 28.33 25.62
N ARG A 46 26.90 28.06 25.69
CA ARG A 46 27.51 26.90 24.99
C ARG A 46 26.95 25.56 25.47
N GLU A 47 26.63 25.46 26.76
CA GLU A 47 26.01 24.30 27.40
C GLU A 47 24.64 23.97 26.81
N SER A 48 23.93 24.95 26.22
CA SER A 48 22.63 24.76 25.59
C SER A 48 22.72 24.13 24.19
N HIS A 49 23.91 23.99 23.60
CA HIS A 49 24.07 23.45 22.24
C HIS A 49 23.52 22.02 22.10
N GLN A 50 23.49 21.23 23.17
CA GLN A 50 22.89 19.89 23.18
C GLN A 50 21.35 19.91 23.10
N GLN A 51 20.72 21.05 23.38
CA GLN A 51 19.28 21.26 23.21
C GLN A 51 18.93 21.78 21.81
N ILE A 52 19.92 22.06 20.96
CA ILE A 52 19.67 22.58 19.62
C ILE A 52 19.28 21.45 18.66
N ILE A 53 18.16 21.64 17.97
CA ILE A 53 17.82 20.98 16.72
C ILE A 53 18.33 21.89 15.61
N LEU A 54 19.40 21.49 14.93
CA LEU A 54 19.90 22.21 13.77
C LEU A 54 19.11 21.73 12.55
N SER A 55 18.23 22.57 12.03
CA SER A 55 17.30 22.19 10.96
C SER A 55 17.65 22.79 9.61
N HIS A 56 17.33 22.08 8.54
CA HIS A 56 17.43 22.59 7.18
C HIS A 56 16.33 21.98 6.32
N HIS A 57 15.62 22.82 5.57
CA HIS A 57 14.66 22.39 4.55
C HIS A 57 15.21 22.73 3.16
N THR A 58 15.10 21.79 2.23
CA THR A 58 15.66 21.99 0.90
C THR A 58 14.83 21.34 -0.19
N GLU A 59 14.89 21.93 -1.39
CA GLU A 59 14.24 21.36 -2.58
C GLU A 59 15.10 20.31 -3.27
N THR A 60 16.41 20.25 -2.96
CA THR A 60 17.26 19.22 -3.59
C THR A 60 16.91 17.83 -3.07
N ARG A 61 16.74 16.90 -4.00
CA ARG A 61 16.49 15.46 -3.75
C ARG A 61 17.73 14.62 -4.03
N GLU A 62 18.81 15.25 -4.49
CA GLU A 62 20.03 14.55 -4.90
C GLU A 62 20.79 14.06 -3.69
N PHE A 63 21.02 12.75 -3.62
CA PHE A 63 21.67 12.12 -2.48
C PHE A 63 23.06 12.71 -2.19
N THR A 64 23.89 12.99 -3.21
CA THR A 64 25.25 13.53 -3.00
C THR A 64 25.21 14.93 -2.42
N ALA A 65 24.34 15.79 -2.95
CA ALA A 65 24.14 17.14 -2.42
C ALA A 65 23.66 17.10 -0.96
N LEU A 66 22.67 16.26 -0.65
CA LEU A 66 22.15 16.13 0.72
C LEU A 66 23.17 15.56 1.70
N VAL A 67 24.03 14.62 1.27
CA VAL A 67 25.15 14.14 2.10
C VAL A 67 26.12 15.29 2.39
N LYS A 68 26.51 16.06 1.37
CA LYS A 68 27.39 17.23 1.56
C LYS A 68 26.78 18.24 2.53
N THR A 69 25.49 18.54 2.39
CA THR A 69 24.76 19.42 3.30
C THR A 69 24.79 18.88 4.72
N LEU A 70 24.47 17.59 4.92
CA LEU A 70 24.52 16.97 6.25
C LEU A 70 25.92 17.02 6.84
N GLU A 71 26.97 16.74 6.07
CA GLU A 71 28.36 16.83 6.55
C GLU A 71 28.77 18.24 6.99
N GLN A 72 28.25 19.27 6.31
CA GLN A 72 28.44 20.67 6.71
C GLN A 72 27.66 20.99 7.98
N MET A 73 26.42 20.54 8.11
CA MET A 73 25.63 20.67 9.34
C MET A 73 26.37 20.03 10.53
N LEU A 74 26.96 18.84 10.33
CA LEU A 74 27.70 18.12 11.38
C LEU A 74 28.95 18.84 11.90
N GLN A 75 29.45 19.88 11.21
CA GLN A 75 30.54 20.73 11.72
C GLN A 75 30.06 21.69 12.82
N ILE A 76 28.75 21.85 12.98
CA ILE A 76 28.14 22.76 13.93
C ILE A 76 27.62 21.96 15.13
N PRO A 77 28.00 22.31 16.37
CA PRO A 77 27.54 21.62 17.56
C PRO A 77 26.02 21.74 17.71
N ALA A 78 25.33 20.59 17.70
CA ALA A 78 23.90 20.48 17.95
C ALA A 78 23.58 19.12 18.56
N GLY A 79 22.50 19.04 19.34
CA GLY A 79 22.02 17.77 19.87
C GLY A 79 21.34 16.90 18.83
N ILE A 80 20.66 17.51 17.85
CA ILE A 80 19.88 16.82 16.81
C ILE A 80 20.06 17.51 15.47
N TYR A 81 20.26 16.73 14.41
CA TYR A 81 20.33 17.23 13.03
C TYR A 81 19.05 16.89 12.27
N LYS A 82 18.31 17.92 11.84
CA LYS A 82 17.04 17.77 11.12
C LYS A 82 17.22 18.18 9.65
N LEU A 83 17.16 17.22 8.74
CA LEU A 83 17.30 17.47 7.30
C LEU A 83 16.06 16.97 6.56
N ILE A 84 15.29 17.91 6.03
CA ILE A 84 14.01 17.64 5.38
C ILE A 84 14.06 18.14 3.94
N PHE A 85 13.52 17.36 3.02
CA PHE A 85 13.41 17.75 1.61
C PHE A 85 12.02 17.40 1.06
N THR A 86 11.67 17.88 -0.13
CA THR A 86 10.36 17.57 -0.75
C THR A 86 10.49 16.36 -1.67
N ALA A 87 9.67 15.30 -1.49
CA ALA A 87 9.58 14.22 -2.47
C ALA A 87 8.60 14.60 -3.58
N GLU A 88 8.97 14.36 -4.83
CA GLU A 88 8.09 14.46 -6.00
C GLU A 88 7.50 13.09 -6.37
N GLU A 89 8.29 12.02 -6.17
CA GLU A 89 7.89 10.66 -6.48
C GLU A 89 8.25 9.67 -5.36
N LEU A 90 7.65 8.48 -5.44
CA LEU A 90 7.82 7.44 -4.42
C LEU A 90 9.30 7.08 -4.18
N ASN A 91 10.12 7.07 -5.24
CA ASN A 91 11.51 6.65 -5.16
C ASN A 91 12.43 7.67 -4.45
N ASP A 92 11.99 8.92 -4.29
CA ASP A 92 12.72 9.92 -3.51
C ASP A 92 12.87 9.51 -2.04
N ASN A 93 11.97 8.67 -1.51
CA ASN A 93 12.10 8.13 -0.16
C ASN A 93 13.38 7.30 0.01
N PHE A 94 13.91 6.70 -1.06
CA PHE A 94 15.15 5.94 -0.97
C PHE A 94 16.35 6.85 -0.64
N THR A 95 16.33 8.10 -1.10
CA THR A 95 17.29 9.13 -0.69
C THR A 95 17.23 9.34 0.83
N ALA A 96 16.04 9.52 1.41
CA ALA A 96 15.87 9.67 2.85
C ALA A 96 16.38 8.44 3.62
N LEU A 97 16.05 7.23 3.17
CA LEU A 97 16.50 5.99 3.81
C LEU A 97 18.02 5.79 3.76
N ARG A 98 18.66 6.19 2.65
CA ARG A 98 20.12 6.18 2.53
C ARG A 98 20.77 7.22 3.45
N LEU A 99 20.19 8.42 3.57
CA LEU A 99 20.66 9.46 4.47
C LEU A 99 20.55 9.04 5.93
N ILE A 100 19.44 8.40 6.32
CA ILE A 100 19.28 7.81 7.66
C ILE A 100 20.40 6.79 7.93
N ARG A 101 20.68 5.89 6.97
CA ARG A 101 21.79 4.92 7.12
C ARG A 101 23.15 5.62 7.25
N PHE A 102 23.37 6.70 6.52
CA PHE A 102 24.58 7.51 6.62
C PHE A 102 24.69 8.18 8.01
N ALA A 103 23.65 8.88 8.46
CA ALA A 103 23.62 9.56 9.75
C ALA A 103 23.81 8.59 10.92
N ARG A 104 23.22 7.39 10.86
CA ARG A 104 23.46 6.33 11.86
C ARG A 104 24.91 5.91 11.95
N LYS A 105 25.61 5.78 10.83
CA LYS A 105 27.04 5.43 10.82
C LYS A 105 27.90 6.53 11.43
N LYS A 106 27.44 7.79 11.41
CA LYS A 106 28.11 8.92 12.08
C LYS A 106 27.84 8.96 13.59
N GLY A 107 26.91 8.15 14.11
CA GLY A 107 26.62 8.08 15.55
C GLY A 107 25.89 9.30 16.11
N VAL A 108 25.21 10.08 15.27
CA VAL A 108 24.50 11.31 15.66
C VAL A 108 23.00 11.07 15.84
N SER A 109 22.34 11.97 16.56
CA SER A 109 20.87 12.02 16.63
C SER A 109 20.32 12.86 15.47
N PHE A 110 19.28 12.39 14.81
CA PHE A 110 18.76 13.04 13.60
C PHE A 110 17.25 12.86 13.41
N VAL A 111 16.69 13.72 12.57
CA VAL A 111 15.34 13.60 12.00
C VAL A 111 15.43 13.86 10.50
N ILE A 112 15.33 12.80 9.70
CA ILE A 112 15.47 12.86 8.25
C ILE A 112 14.24 12.26 7.59
N HIS A 113 13.54 13.02 6.74
CA HIS A 113 12.43 12.53 5.95
C HIS A 113 12.14 13.46 4.77
N ALA A 114 11.32 12.99 3.84
CA ALA A 114 10.76 13.79 2.77
C ALA A 114 9.35 14.27 3.12
N MET A 115 9.01 15.49 2.69
CA MET A 115 7.64 16.02 2.69
C MET A 115 6.87 15.52 1.46
N SER A 116 5.63 16.00 1.34
CA SER A 116 4.61 15.60 0.35
C SER A 116 3.98 14.24 0.64
N GLU A 117 2.84 13.97 0.00
CA GLU A 117 2.18 12.67 0.06
C GLU A 117 3.11 11.55 -0.42
N ALA A 118 3.95 11.82 -1.42
CA ALA A 118 4.95 10.86 -1.89
C ALA A 118 5.99 10.55 -0.79
N GLY A 119 6.29 11.50 0.11
CA GLY A 119 7.27 11.36 1.20
C GLY A 119 6.80 10.60 2.45
N ILE A 120 5.51 10.25 2.54
CA ILE A 120 4.94 9.54 3.71
C ILE A 120 5.74 8.28 4.10
N PRO A 121 6.19 7.42 3.16
CA PRO A 121 6.98 6.24 3.52
C PRO A 121 8.25 6.57 4.32
N SER A 122 8.96 7.65 3.98
CA SER A 122 10.16 8.06 4.72
C SER A 122 9.85 8.52 6.16
N ARG A 123 8.67 9.12 6.40
CA ARG A 123 8.23 9.51 7.75
C ARG A 123 7.99 8.28 8.63
N LEU A 124 7.29 7.28 8.08
CA LEU A 124 6.92 6.05 8.79
C LEU A 124 8.12 5.11 8.97
N ILE A 125 8.82 4.80 7.88
CA ILE A 125 9.99 3.90 7.92
C ILE A 125 11.14 4.57 8.68
N GLY A 126 11.35 5.88 8.51
CA GLY A 126 12.39 6.61 9.22
C GLY A 126 12.21 6.58 10.74
N ALA A 127 10.97 6.66 11.23
CA ALA A 127 10.65 6.50 12.65
C ALA A 127 11.10 5.13 13.20
N LEU A 128 11.05 4.08 12.37
CA LEU A 128 11.49 2.73 12.75
C LEU A 128 12.99 2.50 12.50
N ARG A 129 13.63 3.31 11.65
CA ARG A 129 14.99 3.06 11.17
C ARG A 129 16.04 4.01 11.71
N GLY A 130 15.69 4.88 12.65
CA GLY A 130 16.64 5.59 13.51
C GLY A 130 16.34 7.07 13.75
N ASN A 131 15.32 7.65 13.10
CA ASN A 131 14.92 9.02 13.43
C ASN A 131 14.57 9.11 14.92
N ARG A 132 15.00 10.20 15.56
CA ARG A 132 14.74 10.43 16.99
C ARG A 132 13.25 10.50 17.31
N TRP A 133 12.47 11.05 16.38
CA TRP A 133 11.01 11.07 16.36
C TRP A 133 10.48 11.25 14.92
N THR A 134 9.17 11.21 14.78
CA THR A 134 8.45 11.67 13.58
C THR A 134 7.36 12.65 13.98
N TYR A 135 7.01 13.57 13.09
CA TYR A 135 6.02 14.60 13.37
C TYR A 135 4.62 14.11 13.03
N ALA A 136 3.67 14.43 13.91
CA ALA A 136 2.26 14.15 13.75
C ALA A 136 1.44 15.44 13.92
N ALA A 137 0.49 15.67 13.03
CA ALA A 137 -0.51 16.71 13.21
C ALA A 137 -1.56 16.27 14.24
N LEU A 138 -2.17 17.21 14.96
CA LEU A 138 -3.22 16.88 15.94
C LEU A 138 -4.43 16.23 15.23
N ASP A 139 -4.83 16.84 14.13
CA ASP A 139 -5.85 16.39 13.17
C ASP A 139 -5.52 16.94 11.77
N ALA A 140 -6.41 16.70 10.80
CA ALA A 140 -6.18 17.09 9.40
C ALA A 140 -6.06 18.62 9.20
N GLY A 141 -6.75 19.42 10.03
CA GLY A 141 -6.70 20.89 9.97
C GLY A 141 -5.43 21.49 10.56
N HIS A 142 -4.69 20.71 11.36
CA HIS A 142 -3.44 21.12 12.01
C HIS A 142 -2.18 20.58 11.32
N ARG A 143 -2.27 20.15 10.06
CA ARG A 143 -1.09 19.76 9.28
C ARG A 143 -0.24 21.01 9.00
N THR A 144 1.01 20.98 9.42
CA THR A 144 1.99 22.06 9.23
C THR A 144 2.91 21.82 8.03
N ALA A 145 2.89 20.62 7.46
CA ALA A 145 3.68 20.27 6.29
C ALA A 145 2.93 19.26 5.38
N PRO A 146 3.14 19.32 4.04
CA PRO A 146 2.59 18.34 3.12
C PRO A 146 3.00 16.89 3.47
N GLY A 147 2.04 15.96 3.38
CA GLY A 147 2.23 14.55 3.74
C GLY A 147 2.43 14.28 5.23
N GLN A 148 2.17 15.25 6.11
CA GLN A 148 2.21 15.01 7.55
C GLN A 148 0.99 14.21 7.98
N LEU A 149 1.24 13.06 8.60
CA LEU A 149 0.20 12.22 9.16
C LEU A 149 -0.36 12.83 10.45
N THR A 150 -1.62 12.56 10.74
CA THR A 150 -2.27 12.91 12.01
C THR A 150 -1.93 11.91 13.11
N LEU A 151 -2.15 12.32 14.37
CA LEU A 151 -2.06 11.42 15.52
C LEU A 151 -3.02 10.23 15.40
N SER A 152 -4.21 10.45 14.81
CA SER A 152 -5.16 9.37 14.57
C SER A 152 -4.60 8.35 13.57
N GLU A 153 -4.09 8.80 12.41
CA GLU A 153 -3.48 7.92 11.40
C GLU A 153 -2.31 7.12 11.99
N ILE A 154 -1.38 7.79 12.69
CA ILE A 154 -0.21 7.15 13.29
C ILE A 154 -0.59 6.11 14.36
N ASN A 155 -1.56 6.41 15.23
CA ASN A 155 -1.89 5.54 16.37
C ASN A 155 -2.95 4.48 16.04
N ARG A 156 -3.88 4.75 15.12
CA ARG A 156 -5.05 3.90 14.85
C ARG A 156 -5.00 3.19 13.50
N GLU A 157 -4.20 3.66 12.55
CA GLU A 157 -4.06 3.02 11.25
C GLU A 157 -2.70 2.33 11.08
N TYR A 158 -1.62 2.98 11.51
CA TYR A 158 -0.25 2.45 11.39
C TYR A 158 0.26 1.79 12.68
N PHE A 159 -0.38 2.05 13.83
CA PHE A 159 0.00 1.55 15.15
C PHE A 159 1.49 1.75 15.45
N LEU A 160 2.05 2.91 15.09
CA LEU A 160 3.50 3.11 15.01
C LEU A 160 4.22 2.92 16.35
N LYS A 161 3.55 3.21 17.48
CA LYS A 161 4.09 3.02 18.83
C LYS A 161 4.35 1.54 19.19
N GLU A 162 3.73 0.61 18.47
CA GLU A 162 3.89 -0.83 18.69
C GLU A 162 5.00 -1.44 17.82
N LYS A 163 5.57 -0.63 16.92
CA LYS A 163 6.56 -1.05 15.94
C LYS A 163 7.97 -0.79 16.44
N THR A 164 8.92 -1.52 15.88
CA THR A 164 10.33 -1.55 16.27
C THR A 164 11.23 -1.45 15.05
N ALA A 165 12.55 -1.38 15.27
CA ALA A 165 13.53 -1.43 14.20
C ALA A 165 13.54 -2.76 13.43
N GLN A 166 12.98 -3.82 14.01
CA GLN A 166 12.88 -5.16 13.43
C GLN A 166 11.54 -5.38 12.71
N THR A 167 10.55 -4.50 12.90
CA THR A 167 9.28 -4.55 12.16
C THR A 167 9.57 -4.52 10.66
N ARG A 168 9.11 -5.55 9.95
CA ARG A 168 9.24 -5.67 8.50
C ARG A 168 8.40 -4.61 7.81
N ILE A 169 8.83 -4.15 6.64
CA ILE A 169 8.01 -3.26 5.82
C ILE A 169 7.38 -4.11 4.72
N ILE A 170 6.06 -4.08 4.63
CA ILE A 170 5.32 -4.72 3.55
C ILE A 170 4.36 -3.71 2.92
N GLY A 171 3.75 -4.02 1.79
CA GLY A 171 2.74 -3.11 1.26
C GLY A 171 2.11 -3.51 -0.05
N LEU A 172 1.31 -2.61 -0.60
CA LEU A 172 0.62 -2.75 -1.87
C LEU A 172 1.33 -1.96 -2.97
N SER A 173 1.78 -2.61 -4.04
CA SER A 173 2.23 -1.95 -5.26
C SER A 173 1.18 -2.03 -6.37
N GLY A 174 0.95 -0.90 -7.03
CA GLY A 174 0.05 -0.75 -8.17
C GLY A 174 -0.06 0.71 -8.57
N TYR A 175 -0.86 0.98 -9.60
CA TYR A 175 -1.19 2.36 -9.95
C TYR A 175 -2.54 2.45 -10.67
N PRO A 176 -3.48 3.29 -10.17
CA PRO A 176 -3.46 4.00 -8.88
C PRO A 176 -3.72 3.06 -7.68
N VAL A 177 -3.15 3.36 -6.51
CA VAL A 177 -3.41 2.63 -5.23
C VAL A 177 -3.45 3.53 -4.00
N GLN A 178 -3.37 4.85 -4.17
CA GLN A 178 -3.39 5.84 -3.09
C GLN A 178 -4.62 5.65 -2.19
N GLN A 179 -5.77 5.39 -2.82
CA GLN A 179 -7.06 5.22 -2.15
C GLN A 179 -7.33 3.81 -1.62
N SER A 180 -6.38 2.87 -1.78
CA SER A 180 -6.56 1.53 -1.24
C SER A 180 -6.52 1.57 0.28
N VAL A 181 -7.58 1.12 0.93
CA VAL A 181 -7.63 1.02 2.41
C VAL A 181 -7.16 -0.34 2.94
N GLY A 182 -6.61 -1.20 2.08
CA GLY A 182 -6.12 -2.53 2.47
C GLY A 182 -5.06 -2.48 3.57
N TYR A 183 -4.24 -1.42 3.62
CA TYR A 183 -3.27 -1.22 4.70
C TYR A 183 -3.93 -1.10 6.07
N LYS A 184 -5.11 -0.46 6.17
CA LYS A 184 -5.87 -0.35 7.43
C LYS A 184 -6.29 -1.73 7.93
N LEU A 185 -6.79 -2.58 7.02
CA LEU A 185 -7.17 -3.96 7.35
C LEU A 185 -5.98 -4.77 7.87
N HIS A 186 -4.86 -4.80 7.12
CA HIS A 186 -3.69 -5.60 7.51
C HIS A 186 -3.05 -5.11 8.82
N ASN A 187 -2.89 -3.79 8.99
CA ASN A 187 -2.31 -3.23 10.21
C ASN A 187 -3.21 -3.46 11.44
N ARG A 188 -4.53 -3.32 11.28
CA ARG A 188 -5.50 -3.58 12.35
C ARG A 188 -5.57 -5.05 12.75
N LEU A 189 -5.58 -5.97 11.78
CA LEU A 189 -5.53 -7.41 12.06
C LEU A 189 -4.27 -7.77 12.84
N LEU A 190 -3.12 -7.24 12.44
CA LEU A 190 -1.86 -7.50 13.12
C LEU A 190 -1.85 -6.94 14.55
N HIS A 191 -2.40 -5.75 14.76
CA HIS A 191 -2.55 -5.16 16.10
C HIS A 191 -3.34 -6.08 17.04
N LEU A 192 -4.50 -6.57 16.59
CA LEU A 192 -5.36 -7.46 17.39
C LEU A 192 -4.66 -8.78 17.69
N LEU A 193 -4.07 -9.41 16.66
CA LEU A 193 -3.37 -10.68 16.82
C LEU A 193 -2.14 -10.57 17.72
N ARG A 194 -1.40 -9.45 17.72
CA ARG A 194 -0.26 -9.26 18.63
C ARG A 194 -0.69 -9.16 20.09
N LYS A 195 -1.85 -8.53 20.36
CA LYS A 195 -2.42 -8.49 21.72
C LYS A 195 -2.84 -9.88 22.20
N GLU A 196 -3.41 -10.68 21.32
CA GLU A 196 -3.78 -12.07 21.62
C GLU A 196 -2.56 -12.98 21.78
N ALA A 197 -1.57 -12.84 20.90
CA ALA A 197 -0.32 -13.60 20.92
C ALA A 197 0.53 -13.34 22.16
N ALA A 198 0.52 -12.11 22.68
CA ALA A 198 1.16 -11.78 23.95
C ALA A 198 0.62 -12.63 25.11
N ALA A 199 -0.65 -13.07 25.04
CA ALA A 199 -1.24 -13.98 26.01
C ALA A 199 -0.97 -15.47 25.67
N SER A 200 -0.92 -15.84 24.38
CA SER A 200 -0.86 -17.26 23.94
C SER A 200 0.53 -17.80 23.60
N ARG A 201 1.59 -16.97 23.63
CA ARG A 201 2.98 -17.31 23.19
C ARG A 201 3.08 -17.77 21.72
N GLN A 202 2.08 -17.52 20.89
CA GLN A 202 2.16 -17.76 19.46
C GLN A 202 3.13 -16.77 18.80
N SER A 203 4.03 -17.26 17.95
CA SER A 203 4.90 -16.37 17.18
C SER A 203 4.11 -15.72 16.03
N VAL A 204 4.13 -14.39 15.96
CA VAL A 204 3.54 -13.60 14.87
C VAL A 204 4.64 -12.73 14.26
N GLN A 205 4.82 -12.81 12.95
CA GLN A 205 5.82 -11.99 12.28
C GLN A 205 5.31 -10.55 12.10
N ASP A 206 5.84 -9.61 12.87
CA ASP A 206 5.44 -8.20 12.84
C ASP A 206 5.80 -7.54 11.49
N PHE A 207 4.93 -6.64 11.05
CA PHE A 207 5.11 -5.83 9.86
C PHE A 207 4.37 -4.48 9.99
N LEU A 208 4.74 -3.53 9.12
CA LEU A 208 4.00 -2.32 8.83
C LEU A 208 3.59 -2.37 7.37
N TYR A 209 2.28 -2.34 7.10
CA TYR A 209 1.72 -2.35 5.75
C TYR A 209 1.54 -0.92 5.25
N LEU A 210 2.07 -0.62 4.06
CA LEU A 210 2.00 0.68 3.38
C LEU A 210 1.40 0.57 1.97
N ASN A 211 0.94 1.68 1.40
CA ASN A 211 0.66 1.78 -0.03
C ASN A 211 1.88 2.32 -0.77
N PHE A 212 2.16 1.75 -1.94
CA PHE A 212 3.24 2.13 -2.84
C PHE A 212 2.67 2.45 -4.23
N PRO A 213 2.20 3.69 -4.46
CA PRO A 213 1.77 4.14 -5.78
C PRO A 213 2.96 4.15 -6.73
N ALA A 214 3.01 3.16 -7.61
CA ALA A 214 4.16 2.89 -8.48
C ALA A 214 3.69 2.86 -9.93
N PRO A 215 3.75 3.97 -10.69
CA PRO A 215 3.42 3.97 -12.11
C PRO A 215 4.31 3.00 -12.90
N ASP A 216 5.62 3.00 -12.60
CA ASP A 216 6.59 2.05 -13.15
C ASP A 216 7.02 1.01 -12.10
N PHE A 217 6.71 -0.24 -12.38
CA PHE A 217 7.06 -1.37 -11.53
C PHE A 217 8.56 -1.66 -11.53
N ASP A 218 9.27 -1.46 -12.64
CA ASP A 218 10.67 -1.86 -12.73
C ASP A 218 11.56 -0.92 -11.89
N SER A 219 11.33 0.39 -12.02
CA SER A 219 11.93 1.41 -11.16
C SER A 219 11.58 1.21 -9.68
N PHE A 220 10.30 0.92 -9.37
CA PHE A 220 9.90 0.57 -8.01
C PHE A 220 10.67 -0.66 -7.48
N TRP A 221 10.69 -1.75 -8.24
CA TRP A 221 11.30 -3.01 -7.83
C TRP A 221 12.80 -2.87 -7.58
N GLN A 222 13.53 -2.13 -8.43
CA GLN A 222 14.98 -1.94 -8.31
C GLN A 222 15.40 -1.32 -6.97
N GLN A 223 14.56 -0.45 -6.40
CA GLN A 223 14.82 0.25 -5.15
C GLN A 223 14.15 -0.44 -3.97
N TRP A 224 12.83 -0.64 -4.04
CA TRP A 224 12.02 -1.06 -2.90
C TRP A 224 12.20 -2.51 -2.53
N SER A 225 12.52 -3.42 -3.47
CA SER A 225 12.75 -4.85 -3.16
C SER A 225 13.87 -5.09 -2.12
N LYS A 226 14.73 -4.09 -1.90
CA LYS A 226 15.81 -4.09 -0.89
C LYS A 226 15.36 -3.60 0.48
N VAL A 227 14.24 -2.88 0.55
CA VAL A 227 13.68 -2.24 1.76
C VAL A 227 12.52 -3.04 2.33
N ILE A 228 11.69 -3.62 1.46
CA ILE A 228 10.50 -4.36 1.85
C ILE A 228 10.76 -5.87 1.94
N ASP A 229 9.90 -6.54 2.71
CA ASP A 229 9.94 -7.98 2.98
C ASP A 229 8.69 -8.71 2.47
N GLY A 230 7.68 -7.97 2.01
CA GLY A 230 6.43 -8.51 1.50
C GLY A 230 5.71 -7.49 0.62
N LEU A 231 5.02 -7.96 -0.39
CA LEU A 231 4.36 -7.12 -1.38
C LEU A 231 3.08 -7.76 -1.89
N SER A 232 1.95 -7.12 -1.66
CA SER A 232 0.74 -7.33 -2.44
C SER A 232 0.87 -6.53 -3.74
N VAL A 233 0.42 -7.13 -4.85
CA VAL A 233 0.55 -6.56 -6.19
C VAL A 233 -0.82 -6.47 -6.83
N THR A 234 -1.19 -5.29 -7.32
CA THR A 234 -2.43 -5.07 -8.05
C THR A 234 -2.17 -4.55 -9.46
N LEU A 235 -3.23 -4.16 -10.17
CA LEU A 235 -3.15 -3.58 -11.51
C LEU A 235 -2.10 -2.45 -11.55
N PRO A 236 -1.27 -2.35 -12.61
CA PRO A 236 -1.12 -3.28 -13.74
C PRO A 236 0.00 -4.33 -13.56
N HIS A 237 0.50 -4.54 -12.35
CA HIS A 237 1.82 -5.14 -12.13
C HIS A 237 1.84 -6.65 -11.85
N LYS A 238 0.67 -7.29 -11.73
CA LYS A 238 0.56 -8.71 -11.35
C LYS A 238 1.34 -9.67 -12.27
N SER A 239 1.47 -9.33 -13.56
CA SER A 239 2.28 -10.11 -14.51
C SER A 239 3.77 -9.73 -14.48
N LYS A 240 4.11 -8.48 -14.16
CA LYS A 240 5.51 -7.98 -14.18
C LYS A 240 6.38 -8.59 -13.08
N ILE A 241 5.80 -8.86 -11.92
CA ILE A 241 6.58 -9.38 -10.78
C ILE A 241 7.08 -10.81 -10.99
N THR A 242 6.39 -11.64 -11.78
CA THR A 242 6.68 -13.09 -11.88
C THR A 242 8.12 -13.40 -12.29
N GLY A 243 8.69 -12.61 -13.23
CA GLY A 243 10.08 -12.74 -13.67
C GLY A 243 11.13 -12.31 -12.63
N ARG A 244 10.71 -11.82 -11.46
CA ARG A 244 11.59 -11.38 -10.36
C ARG A 244 11.59 -12.36 -9.17
N LEU A 245 10.82 -13.44 -9.25
CA LEU A 245 10.58 -14.37 -8.15
C LEU A 245 11.49 -15.60 -8.28
N SER A 246 12.05 -16.05 -7.15
CA SER A 246 12.89 -17.25 -7.09
C SER A 246 12.07 -18.54 -7.13
N GLY A 247 10.80 -18.46 -6.71
CA GLY A 247 9.86 -19.58 -6.71
C GLY A 247 8.43 -19.07 -6.68
N VAL A 248 7.51 -19.88 -7.20
CA VAL A 248 6.08 -19.55 -7.28
C VAL A 248 5.23 -20.78 -6.95
N ASP A 249 4.07 -20.55 -6.34
CA ASP A 249 3.07 -21.59 -6.09
C ASP A 249 2.43 -22.12 -7.40
N ALA A 250 1.67 -23.20 -7.28
CA ALA A 250 1.02 -23.83 -8.43
C ALA A 250 0.00 -22.88 -9.10
N TYR A 251 -0.68 -22.04 -8.32
CA TYR A 251 -1.66 -21.08 -8.83
C TYR A 251 -1.01 -19.96 -9.65
N THR A 252 0.09 -19.39 -9.16
CA THR A 252 0.89 -18.39 -9.89
C THR A 252 1.47 -19.00 -11.15
N ARG A 253 2.02 -20.22 -11.08
CA ARG A 253 2.57 -20.91 -12.25
C ARG A 253 1.51 -21.11 -13.34
N ARG A 254 0.30 -21.55 -12.97
CA ARG A 254 -0.79 -21.80 -13.93
C ARG A 254 -1.40 -20.52 -14.49
N SER A 255 -1.65 -19.53 -13.63
CA SER A 255 -2.23 -18.25 -14.06
C SER A 255 -1.24 -17.34 -14.79
N GLY A 256 0.07 -17.50 -14.54
CA GLY A 256 1.11 -16.61 -15.05
C GLY A 256 1.12 -15.22 -14.40
N VAL A 257 0.39 -15.04 -13.29
CA VAL A 257 0.31 -13.77 -12.55
C VAL A 257 0.42 -14.02 -11.05
N CYS A 258 1.04 -13.06 -10.35
CA CYS A 258 1.30 -13.10 -8.92
C CYS A 258 0.73 -11.82 -8.29
N ASN A 259 -0.13 -11.96 -7.29
CA ASN A 259 -0.68 -10.83 -6.54
C ASN A 259 -0.06 -10.70 -5.14
N THR A 260 0.80 -11.63 -4.73
CA THR A 260 1.36 -11.70 -3.37
C THR A 260 2.78 -12.24 -3.43
N ALA A 261 3.76 -11.49 -2.93
CA ALA A 261 5.16 -11.93 -2.86
C ALA A 261 5.71 -11.68 -1.45
N VAL A 262 6.51 -12.60 -0.92
CA VAL A 262 7.16 -12.46 0.39
C VAL A 262 8.60 -12.91 0.32
N LYS A 263 9.48 -12.23 1.06
CA LYS A 263 10.89 -12.59 1.16
C LYS A 263 11.06 -13.67 2.23
N GLN A 264 11.54 -14.83 1.82
CA GLN A 264 11.86 -15.96 2.69
C GLN A 264 13.32 -16.35 2.47
N ASN A 265 14.12 -16.36 3.54
CA ASN A 265 15.55 -16.67 3.48
C ASN A 265 16.31 -15.86 2.41
N GLY A 266 15.96 -14.57 2.27
CA GLY A 266 16.55 -13.66 1.28
C GLY A 266 15.99 -13.76 -0.14
N ASN A 267 15.18 -14.77 -0.45
CA ASN A 267 14.60 -15.01 -1.78
C ASN A 267 13.12 -14.63 -1.84
N TRP A 268 12.67 -14.15 -3.00
CA TRP A 268 11.28 -13.76 -3.22
C TRP A 268 10.43 -14.96 -3.66
N GLN A 269 9.40 -15.29 -2.90
CA GLN A 269 8.42 -16.34 -3.20
C GLN A 269 7.08 -15.72 -3.63
N GLY A 270 6.49 -16.22 -4.71
CA GLY A 270 5.26 -15.74 -5.31
C GLY A 270 4.03 -16.60 -5.06
N PHE A 271 2.91 -15.95 -4.85
CA PHE A 271 1.61 -16.57 -4.61
C PHE A 271 0.51 -15.81 -5.36
N ASN A 272 -0.55 -16.54 -5.71
CA ASN A 272 -1.76 -15.97 -6.30
C ASN A 272 -2.96 -16.27 -5.40
N THR A 273 -3.23 -15.36 -4.47
CA THR A 273 -4.36 -15.46 -3.54
C THR A 273 -5.70 -15.10 -4.19
N ASP A 274 -5.71 -14.48 -5.37
CA ASP A 274 -6.96 -14.25 -6.12
C ASP A 274 -7.54 -15.58 -6.61
N VAL A 275 -6.69 -16.51 -7.09
CA VAL A 275 -7.14 -17.84 -7.52
C VAL A 275 -7.80 -18.57 -6.35
N LEU A 276 -7.17 -18.54 -5.17
CA LEU A 276 -7.74 -19.12 -3.96
C LEU A 276 -9.11 -18.50 -3.66
N ALA A 277 -9.19 -17.18 -3.60
CA ALA A 277 -10.43 -16.48 -3.25
C ALA A 277 -11.58 -16.78 -4.22
N ILE A 278 -11.31 -16.76 -5.54
CA ILE A 278 -12.32 -17.08 -6.56
C ILE A 278 -12.74 -18.55 -6.45
N THR A 279 -11.79 -19.46 -6.24
CA THR A 279 -12.10 -20.88 -6.05
C THR A 279 -12.97 -21.10 -4.81
N GLU A 280 -12.65 -20.48 -3.66
CA GLU A 280 -13.44 -20.62 -2.44
C GLU A 280 -14.85 -20.02 -2.59
N LEU A 281 -15.00 -18.91 -3.32
CA LEU A 281 -16.31 -18.31 -3.60
C LEU A 281 -17.19 -19.15 -4.52
N LEU A 282 -16.62 -19.72 -5.58
CA LEU A 282 -17.38 -20.42 -6.61
C LEU A 282 -17.62 -21.90 -6.30
N ARG A 283 -16.75 -22.52 -5.48
CA ARG A 283 -16.83 -23.96 -5.16
C ARG A 283 -18.20 -24.39 -4.61
N PRO A 284 -18.86 -23.67 -3.69
CA PRO A 284 -20.20 -24.04 -3.22
C PRO A 284 -21.26 -24.09 -4.33
N PHE A 285 -21.01 -23.42 -5.44
CA PHE A 285 -21.91 -23.31 -6.59
C PHE A 285 -21.47 -24.16 -7.78
N ALA A 286 -20.44 -25.01 -7.66
CA ALA A 286 -19.89 -25.77 -8.78
C ALA A 286 -20.96 -26.58 -9.55
N GLY A 287 -21.92 -27.20 -8.84
CA GLY A 287 -23.04 -27.93 -9.48
C GLY A 287 -24.00 -27.04 -10.30
N GLN A 288 -24.04 -25.74 -10.01
CA GLN A 288 -24.84 -24.76 -10.77
C GLN A 288 -24.10 -24.26 -12.01
N LEU A 289 -22.79 -24.50 -12.14
CA LEU A 289 -21.95 -24.02 -13.25
C LEU A 289 -21.89 -24.99 -14.46
N HIS A 290 -22.78 -25.97 -14.53
CA HIS A 290 -22.79 -27.04 -15.54
C HIS A 290 -23.03 -26.59 -17.00
N ARG A 291 -23.65 -25.41 -17.21
CA ARG A 291 -23.79 -24.84 -18.57
C ARG A 291 -22.56 -24.06 -19.02
N GLY A 292 -21.56 -23.94 -18.15
CA GLY A 292 -20.34 -23.21 -18.39
C GLY A 292 -20.38 -21.78 -17.84
N VAL A 293 -19.22 -21.13 -17.91
CA VAL A 293 -18.97 -19.82 -17.32
C VAL A 293 -18.37 -18.87 -18.35
N LEU A 294 -18.95 -17.67 -18.45
CA LEU A 294 -18.38 -16.56 -19.21
C LEU A 294 -17.50 -15.70 -18.29
N ILE A 295 -16.23 -15.53 -18.65
CA ILE A 295 -15.35 -14.51 -18.05
C ILE A 295 -15.41 -13.27 -18.93
N ILE A 296 -15.76 -12.13 -18.34
CA ILE A 296 -15.70 -10.82 -18.99
C ILE A 296 -14.36 -10.18 -18.63
N GLY A 297 -13.50 -9.97 -19.61
CA GLY A 297 -12.15 -9.41 -19.47
C GLY A 297 -11.03 -10.38 -19.86
N SER A 298 -9.85 -9.81 -20.12
CA SER A 298 -8.63 -10.56 -20.53
C SER A 298 -7.39 -10.18 -19.73
N GLY A 299 -7.57 -9.52 -18.57
CA GLY A 299 -6.49 -9.04 -17.72
C GLY A 299 -5.93 -10.10 -16.75
N ALA A 300 -5.11 -9.64 -15.79
CA ALA A 300 -4.52 -10.52 -14.77
C ALA A 300 -5.58 -11.25 -13.94
N THR A 301 -6.66 -10.57 -13.55
CA THR A 301 -7.74 -11.20 -12.78
C THR A 301 -8.52 -12.23 -13.61
N ALA A 302 -8.63 -12.06 -14.94
CA ALA A 302 -9.20 -13.07 -15.83
C ALA A 302 -8.37 -14.36 -15.84
N ARG A 303 -7.03 -14.26 -15.83
CA ARG A 303 -6.12 -15.42 -15.68
C ARG A 303 -6.32 -16.14 -14.35
N SER A 304 -6.50 -15.40 -13.26
CA SER A 304 -6.82 -15.98 -11.94
C SER A 304 -8.19 -16.66 -11.96
N ALA A 305 -9.21 -16.05 -12.56
CA ALA A 305 -10.55 -16.63 -12.69
C ALA A 305 -10.54 -17.92 -13.53
N LEU A 306 -9.86 -17.93 -14.68
CA LEU A 306 -9.67 -19.14 -15.51
C LEU A 306 -9.06 -20.29 -14.70
N THR A 307 -7.96 -19.99 -13.99
CA THR A 307 -7.28 -20.95 -13.14
C THR A 307 -8.21 -21.49 -12.05
N ALA A 308 -8.99 -20.61 -11.42
CA ALA A 308 -9.93 -20.98 -10.36
C ALA A 308 -11.09 -21.85 -10.87
N LEU A 309 -11.63 -21.56 -12.06
CA LEU A 309 -12.68 -22.35 -12.70
C LEU A 309 -12.18 -23.75 -13.08
N GLN A 310 -10.96 -23.86 -13.59
CA GLN A 310 -10.32 -25.16 -13.86
C GLN A 310 -10.09 -25.95 -12.56
N GLN A 311 -9.81 -25.30 -11.44
CA GLN A 311 -9.63 -25.94 -10.12
C GLN A 311 -10.93 -26.49 -9.52
N ILE A 312 -12.08 -26.00 -9.97
CA ILE A 312 -13.41 -26.53 -9.60
C ILE A 312 -14.04 -27.32 -10.76
N GLU A 313 -13.24 -27.70 -11.75
CA GLU A 313 -13.62 -28.61 -12.84
C GLU A 313 -14.77 -28.11 -13.72
N VAL A 314 -14.87 -26.79 -13.95
CA VAL A 314 -15.82 -26.25 -14.95
C VAL A 314 -15.40 -26.67 -16.35
N GLU A 315 -16.24 -27.48 -17.01
CA GLU A 315 -15.96 -28.05 -18.33
C GLU A 315 -15.96 -27.00 -19.46
N ARG A 316 -16.88 -26.05 -19.41
CA ARG A 316 -17.08 -25.05 -20.47
C ARG A 316 -16.77 -23.66 -19.95
N ILE A 317 -15.69 -23.07 -20.44
CA ILE A 317 -15.30 -21.70 -20.10
C ILE A 317 -15.24 -20.86 -21.37
N PHE A 318 -15.80 -19.66 -21.30
CA PHE A 318 -15.84 -18.69 -22.39
C PHE A 318 -15.14 -17.40 -21.95
N ILE A 319 -14.50 -16.70 -22.89
CA ILE A 319 -13.87 -15.40 -22.64
C ILE A 319 -14.52 -14.36 -23.56
N GLY A 320 -15.13 -13.35 -22.96
CA GLY A 320 -15.60 -12.14 -23.64
C GLY A 320 -14.68 -10.96 -23.31
N ALA A 321 -14.00 -10.40 -24.30
CA ALA A 321 -13.08 -9.29 -24.07
C ALA A 321 -13.19 -8.21 -25.17
N ARG A 322 -13.00 -6.94 -24.78
CA ARG A 322 -12.99 -5.81 -25.71
C ARG A 322 -11.84 -5.88 -26.71
N ASN A 323 -10.68 -6.35 -26.27
CA ASN A 323 -9.55 -6.60 -27.15
C ASN A 323 -9.61 -8.07 -27.59
N ALA A 324 -10.05 -8.30 -28.83
CA ALA A 324 -10.22 -9.63 -29.41
C ALA A 324 -8.91 -10.42 -29.41
N PHE A 325 -7.82 -9.83 -29.88
CA PHE A 325 -6.50 -10.48 -29.91
C PHE A 325 -6.05 -10.95 -28.52
N ALA A 326 -6.22 -10.12 -27.48
CA ALA A 326 -5.90 -10.50 -26.11
C ALA A 326 -6.83 -11.62 -25.58
N GLY A 327 -8.11 -11.57 -25.94
CA GLY A 327 -9.09 -12.61 -25.59
C GLY A 327 -8.79 -13.95 -26.25
N GLU A 328 -8.50 -13.97 -27.55
CA GLU A 328 -8.12 -15.15 -28.32
C GLU A 328 -6.80 -15.75 -27.83
N THR A 329 -5.79 -14.91 -27.59
CA THR A 329 -4.52 -15.36 -27.03
C THR A 329 -4.74 -16.05 -25.68
N LEU A 330 -5.55 -15.44 -24.81
CA LEU A 330 -5.87 -16.00 -23.51
C LEU A 330 -6.68 -17.31 -23.63
N SER A 331 -7.62 -17.37 -24.57
CA SER A 331 -8.44 -18.56 -24.77
C SER A 331 -7.63 -19.76 -25.24
N CYS A 332 -6.71 -19.54 -26.19
CA CYS A 332 -5.76 -20.55 -26.65
C CYS A 332 -4.84 -21.04 -25.51
N GLN A 333 -4.32 -20.12 -24.69
CA GLN A 333 -3.43 -20.47 -23.57
C GLN A 333 -4.10 -21.38 -22.52
N PHE A 334 -5.40 -21.19 -22.29
CA PHE A 334 -6.14 -21.93 -21.26
C PHE A 334 -7.04 -23.04 -21.82
N GLY A 335 -7.02 -23.28 -23.14
CA GLY A 335 -7.83 -24.30 -23.80
C GLY A 335 -9.33 -24.04 -23.68
N CYS A 336 -9.76 -22.78 -23.81
CA CYS A 336 -11.16 -22.36 -23.70
C CYS A 336 -11.61 -21.56 -24.92
N ARG A 337 -12.87 -21.12 -24.97
CA ARG A 337 -13.45 -20.48 -26.17
C ARG A 337 -13.52 -18.97 -26.03
N PHE A 338 -12.93 -18.24 -26.97
CA PHE A 338 -13.19 -16.80 -27.11
C PHE A 338 -14.56 -16.56 -27.77
N VAL A 339 -15.28 -15.55 -27.29
CA VAL A 339 -16.55 -15.08 -27.86
C VAL A 339 -16.53 -13.55 -27.95
N PRO A 340 -16.74 -12.96 -29.13
CA PRO A 340 -16.88 -11.51 -29.27
C PRO A 340 -17.98 -10.98 -28.35
N LEU A 341 -17.74 -9.85 -27.67
CA LEU A 341 -18.70 -9.29 -26.71
C LEU A 341 -20.13 -9.11 -27.29
N PRO A 342 -20.34 -8.64 -28.54
CA PRO A 342 -21.70 -8.54 -29.09
C PRO A 342 -22.44 -9.87 -29.24
N GLU A 343 -21.72 -10.99 -29.28
CA GLU A 343 -22.28 -12.33 -29.47
C GLU A 343 -22.57 -13.04 -28.13
N VAL A 344 -22.15 -12.49 -26.99
CA VAL A 344 -22.33 -13.16 -25.70
C VAL A 344 -23.80 -13.23 -25.27
N ALA A 345 -24.68 -12.40 -25.84
CA ALA A 345 -26.11 -12.39 -25.53
C ALA A 345 -26.82 -13.73 -25.82
N SER A 346 -26.31 -14.48 -26.80
CA SER A 346 -26.84 -15.78 -27.22
C SER A 346 -26.12 -16.98 -26.60
N LEU A 347 -25.10 -16.75 -25.76
CA LEU A 347 -24.40 -17.83 -25.05
C LEU A 347 -25.30 -18.49 -24.02
N GLU A 348 -25.38 -19.81 -24.08
CA GLU A 348 -25.94 -20.61 -23.01
C GLU A 348 -24.89 -20.89 -21.95
N VAL A 349 -24.87 -20.07 -20.90
CA VAL A 349 -24.01 -20.22 -19.74
C VAL A 349 -24.84 -20.21 -18.45
N SER A 350 -24.26 -20.72 -17.36
CA SER A 350 -24.87 -20.71 -16.04
C SER A 350 -24.11 -19.84 -15.03
N GLY A 351 -22.94 -19.32 -15.41
CA GLY A 351 -22.22 -18.35 -14.59
C GLY A 351 -21.53 -17.26 -15.39
N VAL A 352 -21.29 -16.13 -14.74
CA VAL A 352 -20.52 -14.99 -15.28
C VAL A 352 -19.53 -14.50 -14.23
N VAL A 353 -18.28 -14.29 -14.64
CA VAL A 353 -17.26 -13.63 -13.82
C VAL A 353 -16.80 -12.35 -14.51
N GLN A 354 -17.22 -11.20 -14.00
CA GLN A 354 -16.75 -9.90 -14.47
C GLN A 354 -15.37 -9.63 -13.83
N THR A 355 -14.33 -9.45 -14.65
CA THR A 355 -12.96 -9.21 -14.19
C THR A 355 -12.36 -7.86 -14.62
N THR A 356 -13.18 -6.98 -15.18
CA THR A 356 -12.78 -5.66 -15.70
C THR A 356 -12.97 -4.57 -14.64
N PRO A 357 -12.27 -3.43 -14.73
CA PRO A 357 -12.51 -2.32 -13.81
C PRO A 357 -13.83 -1.56 -14.07
N VAL A 358 -14.68 -2.00 -15.01
CA VAL A 358 -15.94 -1.30 -15.32
C VAL A 358 -16.88 -1.35 -14.12
N GLY A 359 -17.41 -0.19 -13.71
CA GLY A 359 -18.24 -0.03 -12.52
C GLY A 359 -17.44 0.24 -11.23
N MET A 360 -16.10 0.27 -11.31
CA MET A 360 -15.22 0.66 -10.20
C MET A 360 -15.23 2.18 -10.01
N PHE A 361 -15.13 2.64 -8.77
CA PHE A 361 -14.95 4.07 -8.46
C PHE A 361 -13.76 4.67 -9.25
N PRO A 362 -13.89 5.89 -9.81
CA PRO A 362 -15.01 6.83 -9.67
C PRO A 362 -16.22 6.55 -10.58
N ASP A 363 -16.06 5.74 -11.62
CA ASP A 363 -17.07 5.50 -12.65
C ASP A 363 -18.06 4.39 -12.28
N THR A 364 -18.82 4.61 -11.21
CA THR A 364 -19.68 3.57 -10.62
C THR A 364 -20.97 3.30 -11.39
N ASP A 365 -21.34 4.21 -12.30
CA ASP A 365 -22.54 4.08 -13.13
C ASP A 365 -22.26 3.31 -14.42
N ALA A 366 -21.01 2.98 -14.72
CA ALA A 366 -20.66 2.19 -15.89
C ALA A 366 -21.16 0.74 -15.76
N LEU A 367 -21.75 0.24 -16.85
CA LEU A 367 -22.22 -1.13 -16.95
C LEU A 367 -21.23 -1.96 -17.75
N ALA A 368 -20.85 -3.13 -17.21
CA ALA A 368 -19.94 -4.03 -17.90
C ALA A 368 -20.55 -4.56 -19.22
N PRO A 369 -19.80 -4.54 -20.34
CA PRO A 369 -20.23 -5.24 -21.55
C PRO A 369 -20.48 -6.72 -21.27
N GLY A 370 -21.46 -7.34 -21.92
CA GLY A 370 -21.84 -8.72 -21.66
C GLY A 370 -22.92 -8.91 -20.60
N THR A 371 -23.41 -7.83 -19.98
CA THR A 371 -24.53 -7.87 -19.03
C THR A 371 -25.80 -8.47 -19.64
N GLU A 372 -25.98 -8.33 -20.94
CA GLU A 372 -27.10 -8.86 -21.70
C GLU A 372 -27.20 -10.39 -21.67
N VAL A 373 -26.13 -11.13 -21.32
CA VAL A 373 -26.17 -12.60 -21.13
C VAL A 373 -26.94 -13.03 -19.88
N LEU A 374 -27.11 -12.13 -18.91
CA LEU A 374 -27.65 -12.48 -17.59
C LEU A 374 -29.10 -12.98 -17.69
N ARG A 375 -29.37 -14.12 -17.04
CA ARG A 375 -30.66 -14.81 -16.95
C ARG A 375 -30.92 -15.25 -15.50
N PRO A 376 -32.18 -15.45 -15.09
CA PRO A 376 -32.52 -15.95 -13.76
C PRO A 376 -31.78 -17.25 -13.39
N GLY A 377 -31.35 -17.36 -12.14
CA GLY A 377 -30.69 -18.54 -11.59
C GLY A 377 -29.19 -18.68 -11.93
N MET A 378 -28.60 -17.73 -12.67
CA MET A 378 -27.16 -17.73 -12.94
C MET A 378 -26.34 -17.31 -11.71
N VAL A 379 -25.11 -17.83 -11.61
CA VAL A 379 -24.13 -17.42 -10.58
C VAL A 379 -23.25 -16.30 -11.15
N VAL A 380 -23.24 -15.14 -10.51
CA VAL A 380 -22.56 -13.94 -11.02
C VAL A 380 -21.57 -13.43 -9.99
N LEU A 381 -20.29 -13.40 -10.37
CA LEU A 381 -19.21 -12.80 -9.59
C LEU A 381 -18.75 -11.52 -10.29
N ASP A 382 -18.64 -10.42 -9.53
CA ASP A 382 -17.94 -9.21 -9.94
C ASP A 382 -16.72 -9.03 -9.04
N VAL A 383 -15.53 -8.87 -9.61
CA VAL A 383 -14.30 -8.70 -8.82
C VAL A 383 -14.11 -7.26 -8.31
N VAL A 384 -14.92 -6.31 -8.80
CA VAL A 384 -14.93 -4.94 -8.29
C VAL A 384 -15.53 -4.93 -6.88
N TYR A 385 -14.77 -4.38 -5.92
CA TYR A 385 -15.19 -4.27 -4.52
C TYR A 385 -15.52 -2.83 -4.08
N ASN A 386 -15.17 -1.83 -4.89
CA ASN A 386 -15.46 -0.42 -4.64
C ASN A 386 -16.17 0.17 -5.88
N PRO A 387 -17.50 0.36 -5.84
CA PRO A 387 -18.38 0.26 -4.67
C PRO A 387 -18.69 -1.21 -4.28
N PRO A 388 -19.20 -1.48 -3.07
CA PRO A 388 -19.56 -2.83 -2.64
C PRO A 388 -20.62 -3.52 -3.52
N VAL A 389 -21.49 -2.74 -4.16
CA VAL A 389 -22.50 -3.22 -5.12
C VAL A 389 -22.39 -2.37 -6.39
N THR A 390 -21.85 -2.95 -7.46
CA THR A 390 -21.74 -2.32 -8.78
C THR A 390 -23.06 -2.30 -9.54
N ARG A 391 -23.18 -1.45 -10.57
CA ARG A 391 -24.32 -1.48 -11.49
C ARG A 391 -24.51 -2.85 -12.16
N PHE A 392 -23.43 -3.57 -12.43
CA PHE A 392 -23.46 -4.94 -12.96
C PHE A 392 -24.12 -5.92 -11.98
N LEU A 393 -23.75 -5.89 -10.69
CA LEU A 393 -24.37 -6.73 -9.67
C LEU A 393 -25.82 -6.34 -9.38
N GLN A 394 -26.17 -5.05 -9.48
CA GLN A 394 -27.56 -4.58 -9.37
C GLN A 394 -28.43 -5.19 -10.48
N GLU A 395 -27.96 -5.12 -11.73
CA GLU A 395 -28.67 -5.70 -12.87
C GLU A 395 -28.81 -7.22 -12.76
N ALA A 396 -27.74 -7.90 -12.34
CA ALA A 396 -27.76 -9.34 -12.07
C ALA A 396 -28.83 -9.70 -11.03
N LYS A 397 -28.89 -8.96 -9.92
CA LYS A 397 -29.89 -9.15 -8.87
C LYS A 397 -31.32 -8.93 -9.38
N THR A 398 -31.56 -7.85 -10.14
CA THR A 398 -32.88 -7.55 -10.73
C THR A 398 -33.35 -8.67 -11.66
N ARG A 399 -32.43 -9.33 -12.37
CA ARG A 399 -32.72 -10.49 -13.23
C ARG A 399 -32.83 -11.82 -12.49
N GLY A 400 -32.76 -11.84 -11.17
CA GLY A 400 -32.87 -13.06 -10.37
C GLY A 400 -31.61 -13.94 -10.39
N CYS A 401 -30.43 -13.36 -10.60
CA CYS A 401 -29.15 -14.07 -10.46
C CYS A 401 -28.73 -14.19 -9.00
N LEU A 402 -27.92 -15.21 -8.70
CA LEU A 402 -27.18 -15.33 -7.45
C LEU A 402 -25.89 -14.51 -7.55
N ILE A 403 -25.79 -13.45 -6.75
CA ILE A 403 -24.64 -12.53 -6.80
C ILE A 403 -23.57 -12.88 -5.76
N LEU A 404 -22.31 -12.80 -6.18
CA LEU A 404 -21.12 -12.90 -5.35
C LEU A 404 -20.36 -11.58 -5.47
N SER A 405 -20.06 -10.94 -4.34
CA SER A 405 -19.46 -9.61 -4.32
C SER A 405 -17.93 -9.64 -4.40
N GLY A 406 -17.37 -8.61 -5.01
CA GLY A 406 -15.91 -8.40 -5.04
C GLY A 406 -15.33 -8.11 -3.66
N GLU A 407 -16.14 -7.60 -2.72
CA GLU A 407 -15.74 -7.44 -1.33
C GLU A 407 -15.41 -8.79 -0.68
N GLU A 408 -16.27 -9.80 -0.81
CA GLU A 408 -15.97 -11.12 -0.24
C GLU A 408 -14.74 -11.75 -0.89
N MET A 409 -14.55 -11.56 -2.20
CA MET A 409 -13.30 -11.96 -2.88
C MET A 409 -12.09 -11.24 -2.29
N PHE A 410 -12.19 -9.93 -2.08
CA PHE A 410 -11.14 -9.12 -1.48
C PHE A 410 -10.79 -9.60 -0.07
N LEU A 411 -11.78 -9.93 0.77
CA LEU A 411 -11.53 -10.40 2.14
C LEU A 411 -10.88 -11.77 2.17
N LEU A 412 -11.29 -12.69 1.31
CA LEU A 412 -10.67 -14.01 1.18
C LEU A 412 -9.20 -13.92 0.75
N GLN A 413 -8.91 -13.13 -0.30
CA GLN A 413 -7.53 -12.97 -0.75
C GLN A 413 -6.68 -12.24 0.31
N ALA A 414 -7.25 -11.25 1.02
CA ALA A 414 -6.56 -10.49 2.06
C ALA A 414 -6.27 -11.35 3.29
N ALA A 415 -7.19 -12.25 3.67
CA ALA A 415 -6.97 -13.21 4.74
C ALA A 415 -5.78 -14.13 4.42
N LYS A 416 -5.68 -14.62 3.18
CA LYS A 416 -4.54 -15.44 2.78
C LYS A 416 -3.24 -14.65 2.69
N GLN A 417 -3.27 -13.43 2.17
CA GLN A 417 -2.10 -12.54 2.18
C GLN A 417 -1.62 -12.29 3.61
N PHE A 418 -2.55 -12.02 4.53
CA PHE A 418 -2.24 -11.83 5.93
C PHE A 418 -1.55 -13.06 6.53
N GLU A 419 -2.05 -14.27 6.24
CA GLU A 419 -1.41 -15.52 6.66
C GLU A 419 0.01 -15.66 6.09
N ILE A 420 0.20 -15.41 4.79
CA ILE A 420 1.51 -15.48 4.13
C ILE A 420 2.50 -14.49 4.76
N PHE A 421 2.05 -13.27 5.07
CA PHE A 421 2.91 -12.26 5.65
C PHE A 421 3.20 -12.52 7.13
N SER A 422 2.17 -12.77 7.94
CA SER A 422 2.30 -12.90 9.40
C SER A 422 2.77 -14.27 9.88
N GLY A 423 2.60 -15.31 9.05
CA GLY A 423 2.74 -16.71 9.44
C GLY A 423 1.56 -17.27 10.23
N VAL A 424 0.47 -16.51 10.40
CA VAL A 424 -0.68 -16.89 11.21
C VAL A 424 -1.96 -16.85 10.39
N LYS A 425 -2.66 -17.98 10.34
CA LYS A 425 -3.99 -18.06 9.74
C LYS A 425 -4.99 -17.31 10.60
N VAL A 426 -5.79 -16.46 9.98
CA VAL A 426 -6.85 -15.69 10.63
C VAL A 426 -8.22 -16.20 10.20
N ASP A 427 -9.17 -16.22 11.14
CA ASP A 427 -10.55 -16.59 10.86
C ASP A 427 -11.22 -15.52 9.97
N LEU A 428 -11.97 -15.94 8.95
CA LEU A 428 -12.58 -15.03 7.99
C LEU A 428 -13.65 -14.12 8.63
N ASN A 429 -14.35 -14.58 9.67
CA ASN A 429 -15.29 -13.72 10.41
C ASN A 429 -14.56 -12.60 11.14
N ARG A 430 -13.35 -12.87 11.65
CA ARG A 430 -12.49 -11.82 12.23
C ARG A 430 -12.08 -10.81 11.17
N VAL A 431 -11.72 -11.27 9.97
CA VAL A 431 -11.39 -10.39 8.83
C VAL A 431 -12.59 -9.52 8.44
N ARG A 432 -13.79 -10.10 8.33
CA ARG A 432 -15.05 -9.36 8.07
C ARG A 432 -15.35 -8.35 9.18
N GLN A 433 -15.18 -8.72 10.44
CA GLN A 433 -15.39 -7.80 11.57
C GLN A 433 -14.46 -6.60 11.46
N VAL A 434 -13.17 -6.82 11.26
CA VAL A 434 -12.19 -5.73 11.12
C VAL A 434 -12.49 -4.89 9.88
N TRP A 435 -12.87 -5.52 8.76
CA TRP A 435 -13.27 -4.80 7.56
C TRP A 435 -14.44 -3.86 7.80
N ARG A 436 -15.45 -4.27 8.57
CA ARG A 436 -16.56 -3.38 8.98
C ARG A 436 -16.10 -2.23 9.87
N GLU A 437 -14.99 -2.35 10.59
CA GLU A 437 -14.43 -1.25 11.40
C GLU A 437 -13.64 -0.26 10.54
N VAL A 438 -12.82 -0.75 9.61
CA VAL A 438 -11.82 0.07 8.90
C VAL A 438 -12.19 0.41 7.46
N GLY A 439 -13.12 -0.33 6.87
CA GLY A 439 -13.63 -0.20 5.51
C GLY A 439 -14.98 0.51 5.44
N VAL A 440 -15.42 1.17 6.50
CA VAL A 440 -16.71 1.89 6.52
C VAL A 440 -16.76 2.91 5.38
N GLY A 441 -17.69 2.72 4.44
CA GLY A 441 -18.06 3.71 3.43
C GLY A 441 -17.08 3.90 2.28
N ILE A 442 -16.43 2.84 1.76
CA ILE A 442 -15.49 3.02 0.64
C ILE A 442 -16.20 3.58 -0.60
N LYS A 443 -15.95 4.88 -0.80
CA LYS A 443 -15.47 5.56 -2.00
C LYS A 443 -14.46 6.61 -1.53
N VAL A 444 -13.20 6.55 -1.99
CA VAL A 444 -12.19 7.61 -1.82
C VAL A 444 -11.48 7.79 -3.13
#